data_AF-A0A2C5XIY9-F1
#
_entry.id   AF-A0A2C5XIY9-F1
#
_cell.length_a   1.000
_cell.length_b   1.000
_cell.length_c   1.000
_cell.angle_alpha   90.00
_cell.angle_beta   90.00
_cell.angle_gamma   90.00
#
_symmetry.space_group_name_H-M   'P 1'
#
loop_
_entity.id
_entity.type
_entity.pdbx_description
1 polymer ?
#
loop_
_entity_poly.entity_id
_entity_poly.type
_entity_poly.pdbx_seq_one_letter_code
_entity_poly.pdbx_strand_id
1 'polypeptide(L)'
;MRVCSSHVPVPKNTLSKRRYVTTHLSHPIKRTTWTSMAPKCSIIFIWHMLCISALIGVASAGGPVAPPTSAGIFPTWGFLRQVASLKHLETCDSLDRLPRHGPLALARAKNLRLGYSCAEMGSGNENFVPSLECPSDIWGFGRGCTSSTIASDIYNALPADMIATIIRKSGLDAAGFKEMLAKDLFVGDRETRVYQLRWIKEAFDQQRVVCWPRRPGFTPSQFLDIFGYIGGLLVNTSTLEFPVPERYMDYPPGHVNFYKYHVLNHTSFRPARAAGQIKSLLAVRVPPKTVSTLRADVDRWAGLAGRVVFHSLVWSQPYSCPEQNNCQSTPLEDCDKPLAPSNAEEVLEVLAAALLTRLSVVISWPDVIGPRPRGVWITVEGKATSVTHSLFGIRVPTSSS
;
A
#
# COMPACT_ATOMS: atom_id res chain seq x y z
N MET A 1 22.25 66.67 25.43
CA MET A 1 22.24 65.19 25.46
C MET A 1 21.90 64.68 24.06
N ARG A 2 22.88 64.13 23.34
CA ARG A 2 22.70 63.49 22.03
C ARG A 2 22.95 62.00 22.19
N VAL A 3 22.01 61.17 21.79
CA VAL A 3 22.12 59.71 21.78
C VAL A 3 22.50 59.30 20.36
N CYS A 4 23.67 58.66 20.20
CA CYS A 4 24.08 58.02 18.96
C CYS A 4 23.47 56.61 18.90
N SER A 5 22.75 56.31 17.82
CA SER A 5 22.22 54.99 17.52
C SER A 5 23.23 54.21 16.67
N SER A 6 23.77 53.13 17.20
CA SER A 6 24.69 52.23 16.50
C SER A 6 23.92 51.19 15.69
N HIS A 7 24.05 51.25 14.35
CA HIS A 7 23.59 50.21 13.43
C HIS A 7 24.49 48.97 13.51
N VAL A 8 23.89 47.82 13.84
CA VAL A 8 24.54 46.50 13.75
C VAL A 8 24.33 45.94 12.33
N PRO A 9 25.38 45.50 11.62
CA PRO A 9 25.22 44.91 10.29
C PRO A 9 24.70 43.47 10.36
N VAL A 10 23.66 43.20 9.58
CA VAL A 10 23.09 41.86 9.35
C VAL A 10 24.02 41.08 8.40
N PRO A 11 24.45 39.85 8.75
CA PRO A 11 25.29 39.04 7.87
C PRO A 11 24.49 38.56 6.65
N LYS A 12 25.04 38.80 5.46
CA LYS A 12 24.51 38.31 4.18
C LYS A 12 24.74 36.79 4.10
N ASN A 13 23.66 36.02 4.14
CA ASN A 13 23.69 34.58 3.83
C ASN A 13 24.11 34.36 2.37
N THR A 14 25.32 33.86 2.19
CA THR A 14 25.80 33.28 0.92
C THR A 14 25.05 31.98 0.64
N LEU A 15 24.09 32.04 -0.28
CA LEU A 15 23.46 30.87 -0.90
C LEU A 15 24.51 30.03 -1.63
N SER A 16 24.94 28.94 -0.98
CA SER A 16 25.69 27.87 -1.62
C SER A 16 24.81 27.21 -2.69
N LYS A 17 25.16 27.43 -3.97
CA LYS A 17 24.63 26.67 -5.11
C LYS A 17 25.05 25.20 -4.96
N ARG A 18 24.21 24.38 -4.32
CA ARG A 18 24.32 22.92 -4.44
C ARG A 18 24.02 22.53 -5.89
N ARG A 19 25.04 22.02 -6.59
CA ARG A 19 24.86 21.34 -7.88
C ARG A 19 24.11 20.05 -7.63
N TYR A 20 22.91 19.93 -8.20
CA TYR A 20 22.28 18.63 -8.39
C TYR A 20 23.11 17.87 -9.43
N VAL A 21 23.94 16.93 -8.98
CA VAL A 21 24.55 15.96 -9.88
C VAL A 21 23.44 15.01 -10.31
N THR A 22 22.98 15.19 -11.54
CA THR A 22 22.11 14.22 -12.20
C THR A 22 23.02 13.13 -12.73
N THR A 23 23.23 12.05 -11.98
CA THR A 23 23.96 10.87 -12.45
C THR A 23 23.13 10.18 -13.53
N HIS A 24 23.34 10.59 -14.78
CA HIS A 24 22.98 9.79 -15.94
C HIS A 24 23.93 8.59 -16.00
N LEU A 25 23.50 7.45 -15.46
CA LEU A 25 24.05 6.14 -15.80
C LEU A 25 23.69 5.84 -17.26
N SER A 26 24.53 6.33 -18.18
CA SER A 26 24.47 6.02 -19.61
C SER A 26 25.46 4.91 -19.93
N HIS A 27 25.03 3.66 -19.85
CA HIS A 27 25.68 2.58 -20.60
C HIS A 27 25.15 2.59 -22.05
N PRO A 28 26.03 2.56 -23.07
CA PRO A 28 25.62 2.50 -24.46
C PRO A 28 25.19 1.07 -24.82
N ILE A 29 23.88 0.80 -24.77
CA ILE A 29 23.31 -0.39 -25.40
C ILE A 29 23.17 -0.11 -26.90
N LYS A 30 23.94 -0.84 -27.72
CA LYS A 30 23.83 -0.85 -29.18
C LYS A 30 22.38 -1.19 -29.57
N ARG A 31 21.67 -0.23 -30.18
CA ARG A 31 20.34 -0.46 -30.77
C ARG A 31 20.50 -1.17 -32.11
N THR A 32 20.10 -2.43 -32.18
CA THR A 32 19.71 -3.08 -33.43
C THR A 32 18.34 -2.57 -33.85
N THR A 33 18.28 -1.98 -35.04
CA THR A 33 17.04 -1.54 -35.70
C THR A 33 16.24 -2.75 -36.15
N TRP A 34 15.17 -3.07 -35.42
CA TRP A 34 14.09 -3.93 -35.90
C TRP A 34 12.93 -3.07 -36.39
N THR A 35 12.69 -3.09 -37.69
CA THR A 35 11.48 -2.58 -38.32
C THR A 35 10.31 -3.48 -37.95
N SER A 36 9.47 -3.01 -37.01
CA SER A 36 8.22 -3.66 -36.62
C SER A 36 7.09 -3.18 -37.54
N MET A 37 6.66 -4.06 -38.44
CA MET A 37 5.32 -4.01 -39.02
C MET A 37 4.32 -4.37 -37.91
N ALA A 38 3.44 -3.43 -37.56
CA ALA A 38 2.34 -3.67 -36.64
C ALA A 38 1.13 -4.26 -37.38
N PRO A 39 0.56 -5.41 -36.97
CA PRO A 39 -0.77 -5.78 -37.39
C PRO A 39 -1.79 -5.16 -36.43
N LYS A 40 -2.62 -4.25 -36.96
CA LYS A 40 -3.86 -3.82 -36.32
C LYS A 40 -4.88 -4.94 -36.41
N CYS A 41 -4.81 -5.94 -35.53
CA CYS A 41 -5.85 -6.96 -35.39
C CYS A 41 -5.70 -7.69 -34.06
N SER A 42 -6.43 -7.28 -33.00
CA SER A 42 -6.69 -8.19 -31.85
C SER A 42 -7.70 -7.67 -30.82
N ILE A 43 -8.92 -7.33 -31.26
CA ILE A 43 -10.08 -7.25 -30.33
C ILE A 43 -11.27 -8.00 -30.93
N ILE A 44 -11.47 -7.93 -32.25
CA ILE A 44 -12.52 -8.68 -32.97
C ILE A 44 -12.23 -10.20 -32.98
N PHE A 45 -10.95 -10.61 -32.95
CA PHE A 45 -10.56 -12.02 -33.03
C PHE A 45 -10.88 -12.83 -31.77
N ILE A 46 -10.88 -12.19 -30.59
CA ILE A 46 -11.25 -12.85 -29.32
C ILE A 46 -12.76 -13.09 -29.24
N TRP A 47 -13.56 -12.16 -29.77
CA TRP A 47 -15.01 -12.33 -29.87
C TRP A 47 -15.40 -13.43 -30.89
N HIS A 48 -14.69 -13.55 -32.02
CA HIS A 48 -14.97 -14.61 -32.98
C HIS A 48 -14.52 -16.00 -32.52
N MET A 49 -13.39 -16.14 -31.81
CA MET A 49 -12.96 -17.45 -31.28
C MET A 49 -13.90 -18.02 -30.20
N LEU A 50 -14.55 -17.15 -29.41
CA LEU A 50 -15.58 -17.56 -28.43
C LEU A 50 -16.92 -17.92 -29.09
N CYS A 51 -17.30 -17.27 -30.19
CA CYS A 51 -18.52 -17.66 -30.94
C CYS A 51 -18.34 -18.96 -31.73
N ILE A 52 -17.15 -19.25 -32.25
CA ILE A 52 -16.91 -20.49 -33.04
C ILE A 52 -16.90 -21.73 -32.14
N SER A 53 -16.44 -21.62 -30.89
CA SER A 53 -16.48 -22.73 -29.93
C SER A 53 -17.89 -23.04 -29.41
N ALA A 54 -18.86 -22.12 -29.58
CA ALA A 54 -20.28 -22.37 -29.29
C ALA A 54 -21.04 -23.00 -30.48
N LEU A 55 -20.49 -22.98 -31.69
CA LEU A 55 -21.15 -23.48 -32.91
C LEU A 55 -20.67 -24.87 -33.36
N ILE A 56 -19.52 -25.35 -32.88
CA ILE A 56 -19.07 -26.73 -33.13
C ILE A 56 -19.62 -27.65 -32.04
N GLY A 57 -20.95 -27.73 -31.98
CA GLY A 57 -21.66 -28.81 -31.31
C GLY A 57 -21.59 -30.04 -32.20
N VAL A 58 -20.63 -30.91 -31.93
CA VAL A 58 -20.46 -32.20 -32.62
C VAL A 58 -21.73 -33.03 -32.41
N ALA A 59 -22.49 -33.23 -33.48
CA ALA A 59 -23.51 -34.25 -33.57
C ALA A 59 -22.84 -35.63 -33.58
N SER A 60 -22.64 -36.22 -32.40
CA SER A 60 -22.33 -37.64 -32.26
C SER A 60 -23.54 -38.36 -31.66
N ALA A 61 -24.06 -39.30 -32.44
CA ALA A 61 -25.23 -40.11 -32.13
C ALA A 61 -25.02 -41.00 -30.89
N GLY A 62 -26.11 -41.14 -30.11
CA GLY A 62 -26.49 -42.41 -29.52
C GLY A 62 -25.84 -42.81 -28.18
N GLY A 63 -26.27 -42.17 -27.10
CA GLY A 63 -26.14 -42.73 -25.74
C GLY A 63 -26.69 -41.76 -24.68
N PRO A 64 -27.44 -42.22 -23.66
CA PRO A 64 -27.85 -41.39 -22.54
C PRO A 64 -26.64 -41.17 -21.63
N VAL A 65 -25.75 -40.26 -22.04
CA VAL A 65 -24.69 -39.76 -21.18
C VAL A 65 -25.34 -38.70 -20.30
N ALA A 66 -25.33 -38.92 -18.98
CA ALA A 66 -25.75 -37.93 -18.01
C ALA A 66 -25.10 -36.57 -18.35
N PRO A 67 -25.86 -35.46 -18.34
CA PRO A 67 -25.33 -34.16 -18.69
C PRO A 67 -24.06 -33.93 -17.86
N PRO A 68 -22.91 -33.62 -18.47
CA PRO A 68 -21.73 -33.25 -17.71
C PRO A 68 -22.18 -32.07 -16.85
N THR A 69 -22.16 -32.26 -15.53
CA THR A 69 -22.38 -31.20 -14.57
C THR A 69 -21.37 -30.12 -14.94
N SER A 70 -21.88 -29.02 -15.46
CA SER A 70 -21.12 -27.88 -15.99
C SER A 70 -20.47 -27.14 -14.82
N ALA A 71 -19.49 -27.77 -14.20
CA ALA A 71 -18.62 -27.19 -13.21
C ALA A 71 -17.26 -26.95 -13.87
N GLY A 72 -16.85 -25.69 -13.96
CA GLY A 72 -15.42 -25.40 -13.87
C GLY A 72 -14.73 -24.72 -15.04
N ILE A 73 -15.45 -24.17 -16.02
CA ILE A 73 -14.79 -23.33 -17.04
C ILE A 73 -15.63 -22.06 -17.18
N PHE A 74 -15.26 -21.01 -16.47
CA PHE A 74 -15.31 -19.58 -16.83
C PHE A 74 -15.28 -18.72 -15.55
N PRO A 75 -14.14 -18.70 -14.83
CA PRO A 75 -13.88 -17.73 -13.75
C PRO A 75 -13.97 -16.25 -14.20
N THR A 76 -14.14 -15.99 -15.50
CA THR A 76 -14.22 -14.65 -16.08
C THR A 76 -15.56 -13.96 -15.86
N TRP A 77 -16.66 -14.69 -15.65
CA TRP A 77 -18.00 -14.07 -15.53
C TRP A 77 -18.17 -13.28 -14.23
N GLY A 78 -17.69 -13.80 -13.10
CA GLY A 78 -17.75 -13.10 -11.81
C GLY A 78 -17.04 -11.75 -11.86
N PHE A 79 -15.80 -11.74 -12.36
CA PHE A 79 -15.02 -10.52 -12.58
C PHE A 79 -15.71 -9.53 -13.54
N LEU A 80 -16.24 -9.99 -14.68
CA LEU A 80 -16.94 -9.11 -15.63
C LEU A 80 -18.22 -8.52 -15.03
N ARG A 81 -18.95 -9.30 -14.24
CA ARG A 81 -20.13 -8.85 -13.50
C ARG A 81 -19.75 -7.75 -12.50
N GLN A 82 -18.65 -7.89 -11.78
CA GLN A 82 -18.14 -6.86 -10.87
C GLN A 82 -17.68 -5.60 -11.60
N VAL A 83 -17.01 -5.72 -12.75
CA VAL A 83 -16.66 -4.53 -13.55
C VAL A 83 -17.92 -3.82 -14.03
N ALA A 84 -18.93 -4.57 -14.49
CA ALA A 84 -20.19 -4.00 -14.93
C ALA A 84 -20.94 -3.32 -13.77
N SER A 85 -20.98 -3.92 -12.59
CA SER A 85 -21.63 -3.34 -11.41
C SER A 85 -20.88 -2.09 -10.91
N LEU A 86 -19.53 -2.11 -10.89
CA LEU A 86 -18.73 -0.92 -10.58
C LEU A 86 -18.83 0.17 -11.65
N LYS A 87 -19.22 -0.17 -12.88
CA LYS A 87 -19.55 0.83 -13.90
C LYS A 87 -20.88 1.52 -13.59
N HIS A 88 -21.81 0.86 -12.90
CA HIS A 88 -23.04 1.51 -12.47
C HIS A 88 -22.79 2.53 -11.36
N LEU A 89 -21.88 2.21 -10.44
CA LEU A 89 -21.39 3.14 -9.42
C LEU A 89 -20.85 4.45 -9.98
N GLU A 90 -20.52 4.51 -11.26
CA GLU A 90 -20.10 5.75 -11.90
C GLU A 90 -21.09 6.91 -11.67
N THR A 91 -22.37 6.65 -11.49
CA THR A 91 -23.35 7.71 -11.24
C THR A 91 -23.36 8.25 -9.82
N CYS A 92 -22.54 7.71 -8.91
CA CYS A 92 -22.53 8.12 -7.51
C CYS A 92 -21.59 9.29 -7.21
N ASP A 93 -22.15 10.37 -6.65
CA ASP A 93 -21.44 11.57 -6.24
C ASP A 93 -20.45 11.34 -5.09
N SER A 94 -20.64 10.25 -4.32
CA SER A 94 -19.78 9.86 -3.21
C SER A 94 -18.46 9.20 -3.64
N LEU A 95 -18.20 9.06 -4.93
CA LEU A 95 -16.97 8.42 -5.42
C LEU A 95 -15.90 9.43 -5.84
N ASP A 96 -14.72 9.27 -5.26
CA ASP A 96 -13.53 10.00 -5.71
C ASP A 96 -13.03 9.39 -7.01
N ARG A 97 -13.04 10.20 -8.06
CA ARG A 97 -12.67 9.78 -9.41
C ARG A 97 -11.39 10.47 -9.81
N LEU A 98 -10.50 9.68 -10.42
CA LEU A 98 -9.45 10.27 -11.22
C LEU A 98 -10.08 10.85 -12.50
N PRO A 99 -9.77 12.11 -12.85
CA PRO A 99 -10.29 12.72 -14.06
C PRO A 99 -9.97 11.84 -15.28
N ARG A 100 -11.01 11.34 -15.95
CA ARG A 100 -10.86 10.39 -17.08
C ARG A 100 -10.21 11.04 -18.29
N HIS A 101 -10.55 12.30 -18.54
CA HIS A 101 -10.11 13.06 -19.71
C HIS A 101 -10.03 14.54 -19.35
N GLY A 102 -8.92 14.96 -18.74
CA GLY A 102 -8.48 16.33 -18.99
C GLY A 102 -8.07 16.45 -20.47
N PRO A 103 -8.17 17.62 -21.12
CA PRO A 103 -7.69 17.84 -22.48
C PRO A 103 -6.25 17.31 -22.60
N LEU A 104 -5.78 16.89 -23.78
CA LEU A 104 -4.46 16.28 -24.01
C LEU A 104 -3.26 16.95 -23.29
N ALA A 105 -3.37 18.20 -22.85
CA ALA A 105 -2.47 18.86 -21.89
C ALA A 105 -2.33 18.15 -20.51
N LEU A 106 -3.37 17.45 -20.04
CA LEU A 106 -3.40 16.57 -18.86
C LEU A 106 -2.95 15.13 -19.17
N ALA A 107 -3.06 14.66 -20.42
CA ALA A 107 -2.27 13.51 -20.88
C ALA A 107 -0.76 13.84 -20.92
N ARG A 108 -0.44 15.14 -21.08
CA ARG A 108 0.87 15.75 -20.84
C ARG A 108 1.11 16.19 -19.39
N ALA A 109 0.17 15.99 -18.46
CA ALA A 109 0.47 15.95 -17.03
C ALA A 109 1.31 14.69 -16.81
N LYS A 110 2.59 14.87 -17.14
CA LYS A 110 3.70 13.95 -17.01
C LYS A 110 3.47 13.09 -15.79
N ASN A 111 3.16 11.83 -16.03
CA ASN A 111 3.37 10.76 -15.08
C ASN A 111 2.79 11.07 -13.68
N LEU A 112 1.47 10.88 -13.50
CA LEU A 112 0.93 10.30 -12.26
C LEU A 112 1.47 8.85 -12.05
N ARG A 113 2.72 8.59 -12.48
CA ARG A 113 3.44 7.38 -12.15
C ARG A 113 3.72 7.49 -10.66
N LEU A 114 3.57 6.37 -9.96
CA LEU A 114 4.20 6.14 -8.67
C LEU A 114 5.64 6.66 -8.74
N GLY A 115 5.86 7.83 -8.15
CA GLY A 115 7.14 8.49 -8.15
C GLY A 115 7.87 8.09 -6.90
N TYR A 116 9.03 7.46 -7.06
CA TYR A 116 9.88 7.08 -5.94
C TYR A 116 11.06 8.04 -5.83
N SER A 117 11.44 8.33 -4.59
CA SER A 117 12.76 8.90 -4.27
C SER A 117 13.58 7.79 -3.65
N CYS A 118 14.87 7.78 -3.96
CA CYS A 118 15.81 6.80 -3.45
C CYS A 118 17.06 7.52 -2.96
N ALA A 119 17.60 7.05 -1.85
CA ALA A 119 18.84 7.56 -1.28
C ALA A 119 19.44 6.49 -0.38
N GLU A 120 20.73 6.62 -0.11
CA GLU A 120 21.43 5.79 0.87
C GLU A 120 20.99 6.18 2.28
N MET A 121 20.82 5.18 3.14
CA MET A 121 20.69 5.40 4.58
C MET A 121 21.95 6.13 5.09
N GLY A 122 21.77 7.10 5.98
CA GLY A 122 22.88 7.89 6.54
C GLY A 122 23.51 8.97 5.64
N SER A 123 22.96 9.19 4.44
CA SER A 123 23.49 10.12 3.42
C SER A 123 23.53 11.63 3.78
N GLY A 124 23.41 12.00 5.05
CA GLY A 124 23.46 13.38 5.52
C GLY A 124 24.48 13.67 6.62
N ASN A 125 25.17 12.66 7.15
CA ASN A 125 26.05 12.84 8.30
C ASN A 125 27.15 11.77 8.38
N GLU A 126 28.26 11.99 7.67
CA GLU A 126 29.39 11.03 7.56
C GLU A 126 30.05 10.68 8.90
N ASN A 127 29.92 11.55 9.92
CA ASN A 127 30.50 11.34 11.24
C ASN A 127 29.51 10.76 12.26
N PHE A 128 28.27 10.47 11.85
CA PHE A 128 27.26 9.95 12.74
C PHE A 128 27.32 8.42 12.79
N VAL A 129 27.37 7.86 13.99
CA VAL A 129 27.29 6.41 14.22
C VAL A 129 26.08 6.15 15.11
N PRO A 130 25.01 5.52 14.59
CA PRO A 130 23.81 5.28 15.36
C PRO A 130 24.03 4.20 16.44
N SER A 131 23.60 4.49 17.67
CA SER A 131 23.65 3.57 18.80
C SER A 131 22.31 2.82 18.95
N LEU A 132 21.92 2.08 17.91
CA LEU A 132 20.68 1.29 17.91
C LEU A 132 20.81 -0.10 18.55
N GLU A 133 22.02 -0.48 18.94
CA GLU A 133 22.30 -1.70 19.69
C GLU A 133 22.23 -1.41 21.19
N CYS A 134 21.02 -1.47 21.73
CA CYS A 134 20.84 -1.50 23.17
C CYS A 134 20.80 -2.96 23.64
N PRO A 135 21.67 -3.36 24.58
CA PRO A 135 21.68 -4.72 25.12
C PRO A 135 20.28 -5.16 25.53
N SER A 136 19.83 -6.31 25.01
CA SER A 136 18.46 -6.82 25.17
C SER A 136 18.10 -7.12 26.63
N ASP A 137 19.10 -7.34 27.47
CA ASP A 137 19.00 -7.54 28.92
C ASP A 137 18.81 -6.21 29.70
N ILE A 138 19.05 -5.05 29.07
CA ILE A 138 19.03 -3.73 29.71
C ILE A 138 18.13 -2.76 28.93
N TRP A 139 16.86 -3.13 28.72
CA TRP A 139 15.82 -2.11 28.49
C TRP A 139 15.49 -1.30 29.77
N GLY A 140 16.24 -1.54 30.85
CA GLY A 140 16.35 -0.66 32.00
C GLY A 140 17.59 0.23 31.91
N PHE A 141 17.46 1.40 31.27
CA PHE A 141 18.31 2.58 31.52
C PHE A 141 19.84 2.35 31.60
N GLY A 142 20.42 1.57 30.69
CA GLY A 142 21.87 1.65 30.47
C GLY A 142 22.25 3.10 30.15
N ARG A 143 23.35 3.62 30.73
CA ARG A 143 23.82 4.99 30.48
C ARG A 143 24.04 5.18 28.96
N GLY A 144 23.11 5.87 28.29
CA GLY A 144 23.19 6.19 26.87
C GLY A 144 22.01 5.70 26.01
N CYS A 145 21.30 4.65 26.43
CA CYS A 145 20.17 4.10 25.66
C CYS A 145 18.83 4.61 26.19
N THR A 146 18.50 5.87 25.88
CA THR A 146 17.15 6.39 26.15
C THR A 146 16.29 6.29 24.89
N SER A 147 14.97 6.23 25.04
CA SER A 147 14.05 6.26 23.90
C SER A 147 14.24 7.51 23.02
N SER A 148 14.60 8.65 23.64
CA SER A 148 14.91 9.89 22.94
C SER A 148 16.22 9.82 22.13
N THR A 149 17.23 9.12 22.65
CA THR A 149 18.48 8.85 21.94
C THR A 149 18.21 7.95 20.74
N ILE A 150 17.54 6.82 20.94
CA ILE A 150 17.17 5.88 19.86
C ILE A 150 16.35 6.59 18.78
N ALA A 151 15.35 7.39 19.17
CA ALA A 151 14.54 8.15 18.23
C ALA A 151 15.37 9.14 17.40
N SER A 152 16.32 9.82 18.04
CA SER A 152 17.26 10.71 17.35
C SER A 152 18.18 9.94 16.40
N ASP A 153 18.62 8.75 16.80
CA ASP A 153 19.49 7.93 15.99
C ASP A 153 18.78 7.38 14.75
N ILE A 154 17.54 6.91 14.90
CA ILE A 154 16.69 6.50 13.77
C ILE A 154 16.45 7.70 12.83
N TYR A 155 16.10 8.87 13.38
CA TYR A 155 15.87 10.07 12.60
C TYR A 155 17.08 10.43 11.73
N ASN A 156 18.29 10.34 12.30
CA ASN A 156 19.54 10.64 11.61
C ASN A 156 19.98 9.52 10.65
N ALA A 157 19.59 8.28 10.91
CA ALA A 157 19.89 7.15 10.04
C ALA A 157 19.07 7.15 8.75
N LEU A 158 17.84 7.68 8.79
CA LEU A 158 16.97 7.78 7.62
C LEU A 158 17.47 8.87 6.63
N PRO A 159 17.24 8.71 5.32
CA PRO A 159 17.60 9.74 4.35
C PRO A 159 16.88 11.07 4.61
N ALA A 160 17.60 12.19 4.50
CA ALA A 160 17.04 13.53 4.78
C ALA A 160 15.80 13.85 3.93
N ASP A 161 15.79 13.45 2.65
CA ASP A 161 14.64 13.65 1.76
C ASP A 161 13.43 12.77 2.13
N MET A 162 13.67 11.62 2.76
CA MET A 162 12.62 10.77 3.32
C MET A 162 11.99 11.44 4.52
N ILE A 163 12.81 11.95 5.45
CA ILE A 163 12.35 12.73 6.60
C ILE A 163 11.52 13.95 6.16
N ALA A 164 12.01 14.71 5.17
CA ALA A 164 11.27 15.84 4.61
C ALA A 164 9.93 15.42 3.99
N THR A 165 9.87 14.22 3.40
CA THR A 165 8.63 13.66 2.87
C THR A 165 7.67 13.26 3.99
N ILE A 166 8.16 12.64 5.07
CA ILE A 166 7.38 12.28 6.26
C ILE A 166 6.77 13.55 6.85
N ILE A 167 7.59 14.52 7.26
CA ILE A 167 7.16 15.80 7.86
C ILE A 167 6.07 16.47 7.03
N ARG A 168 6.31 16.62 5.72
CA ARG A 168 5.38 17.28 4.80
C ARG A 168 4.05 16.53 4.63
N LYS A 169 4.02 15.21 4.80
CA LYS A 169 2.85 14.38 4.49
C LYS A 169 2.10 13.86 5.70
N SER A 170 2.77 13.74 6.84
CA SER A 170 2.13 13.39 8.11
C SER A 170 1.54 14.60 8.84
N GLY A 171 2.01 15.81 8.53
CA GLY A 171 1.68 17.02 9.30
C GLY A 171 2.46 17.14 10.61
N LEU A 172 3.45 16.25 10.83
CA LEU A 172 4.37 16.31 11.96
C LEU A 172 5.52 17.26 11.62
N ASP A 173 6.06 17.95 12.61
CA ASP A 173 7.39 18.56 12.51
C ASP A 173 8.48 17.54 12.89
N ALA A 174 9.75 17.96 12.87
CA ALA A 174 10.86 17.09 13.20
C ALA A 174 10.83 16.62 14.67
N ALA A 175 10.35 17.47 15.59
CA ALA A 175 10.26 17.15 17.01
C ALA A 175 9.16 16.11 17.26
N GLY A 176 7.97 16.32 16.71
CA GLY A 176 6.83 15.41 16.80
C GLY A 176 7.12 14.06 16.15
N PHE A 177 7.89 14.02 15.04
CA PHE A 177 8.32 12.74 14.47
C PHE A 177 9.27 11.97 15.40
N LYS A 178 10.25 12.64 16.03
CA LYS A 178 11.13 12.02 17.04
C LYS A 178 10.36 11.59 18.29
N GLU A 179 9.40 12.39 18.74
CA GLU A 179 8.54 12.05 19.88
C GLU A 179 7.72 10.78 19.59
N MET A 180 7.13 10.67 18.40
CA MET A 180 6.44 9.45 17.98
C MET A 180 7.39 8.25 17.96
N LEU A 181 8.60 8.38 17.41
CA LEU A 181 9.63 7.33 17.44
C LEU A 181 9.96 6.87 18.87
N ALA A 182 10.13 7.82 19.79
CA ALA A 182 10.46 7.52 21.18
C ALA A 182 9.30 6.85 21.93
N LYS A 183 8.07 7.35 21.73
CA LYS A 183 6.86 6.82 22.35
C LYS A 183 6.54 5.42 21.85
N ASP A 184 6.57 5.23 20.54
CA ASP A 184 6.16 3.99 19.90
C ASP A 184 7.22 2.91 20.03
N LEU A 185 8.42 3.22 20.53
CA LEU A 185 9.50 2.27 20.82
C LEU A 185 9.03 1.06 21.64
N PHE A 186 8.03 1.28 22.50
CA PHE A 186 7.48 0.24 23.39
C PHE A 186 6.12 -0.30 22.92
N VAL A 187 5.56 0.23 21.82
CA VAL A 187 4.28 -0.22 21.28
C VAL A 187 4.50 -1.44 20.38
N GLY A 188 3.73 -2.50 20.63
CA GLY A 188 3.76 -3.74 19.84
C GLY A 188 4.62 -4.84 20.47
N ASP A 189 4.99 -5.81 19.64
CA ASP A 189 5.83 -6.92 20.05
C ASP A 189 7.31 -6.49 20.18
N ARG A 190 7.92 -6.84 21.32
CA ARG A 190 9.28 -6.42 21.66
C ARG A 190 10.32 -7.01 20.73
N GLU A 191 10.18 -8.28 20.37
CA GLU A 191 11.13 -8.96 19.49
C GLU A 191 11.11 -8.33 18.11
N THR A 192 9.91 -8.11 17.57
CA THR A 192 9.67 -7.39 16.32
C THR A 192 10.37 -6.02 16.32
N ARG A 193 10.29 -5.27 17.43
CA ARG A 193 10.97 -3.98 17.52
C ARG A 193 12.50 -4.11 17.51
N VAL A 194 13.06 -5.08 18.22
CA VAL A 194 14.50 -5.35 18.19
C VAL A 194 14.97 -5.65 16.76
N TYR A 195 14.21 -6.46 16.01
CA TYR A 195 14.52 -6.74 14.60
C TYR A 195 14.42 -5.49 13.71
N GLN A 196 13.42 -4.63 13.90
CA GLN A 196 13.31 -3.37 13.15
C GLN A 196 14.48 -2.42 13.41
N LEU A 197 14.91 -2.27 14.67
CA LEU A 197 16.05 -1.43 15.05
C LEU A 197 17.35 -1.99 14.47
N ARG A 198 17.56 -3.31 14.56
CA ARG A 198 18.70 -4.00 13.95
C ARG A 198 18.74 -3.77 12.45
N TRP A 199 17.61 -3.94 11.77
CA TRP A 199 17.51 -3.71 10.32
C TRP A 199 17.90 -2.28 9.95
N ILE A 200 17.42 -1.27 10.69
CA ILE A 200 17.75 0.14 10.43
C ILE A 200 19.25 0.38 10.59
N LYS A 201 19.86 -0.20 11.64
CA LYS A 201 21.31 -0.12 11.86
C LYS A 201 22.09 -0.77 10.72
N GLU A 202 21.77 -2.02 10.39
CA GLU A 202 22.45 -2.73 9.30
C GLU A 202 22.30 -2.01 7.96
N ALA A 203 21.12 -1.48 7.67
CA ALA A 203 20.87 -0.69 6.48
C ALA A 203 21.70 0.62 6.47
N PHE A 204 21.88 1.27 7.62
CA PHE A 204 22.75 2.44 7.78
C PHE A 204 24.23 2.07 7.58
N ASP A 205 24.72 1.05 8.29
CA ASP A 205 26.12 0.63 8.25
C ASP A 205 26.53 0.18 6.84
N GLN A 206 25.60 -0.43 6.08
CA GLN A 206 25.79 -0.84 4.69
C GLN A 206 25.54 0.29 3.68
N GLN A 207 25.19 1.50 4.11
CA GLN A 207 24.73 2.60 3.25
C GLN A 207 23.68 2.12 2.22
N ARG A 208 22.77 1.25 2.68
CA ARG A 208 21.78 0.60 1.81
C ARG A 208 20.93 1.66 1.14
N VAL A 209 20.86 1.62 -0.19
CA VAL A 209 19.92 2.45 -0.95
C VAL A 209 18.51 1.97 -0.65
N VAL A 210 17.68 2.85 -0.11
CA VAL A 210 16.25 2.62 0.12
C VAL A 210 15.44 3.56 -0.75
N CYS A 211 14.26 3.10 -1.18
CA CYS A 211 13.31 3.93 -1.93
C CYS A 211 12.00 4.10 -1.16
N TRP A 212 11.34 5.24 -1.36
CA TRP A 212 10.03 5.55 -0.78
C TRP A 212 9.18 6.36 -1.76
N PRO A 213 7.83 6.30 -1.67
CA PRO A 213 6.97 7.11 -2.52
C PRO A 213 7.14 8.60 -2.21
N ARG A 214 7.29 9.45 -3.23
CA ARG A 214 7.36 10.92 -3.09
C ARG A 214 6.06 11.52 -2.54
N ARG A 215 4.96 10.81 -2.76
CA ARG A 215 3.60 11.17 -2.37
C ARG A 215 2.93 9.91 -1.81
N PRO A 216 3.28 9.48 -0.58
CA PRO A 216 2.58 8.38 0.05
C PRO A 216 1.08 8.70 0.13
N GLY A 217 0.24 7.75 -0.28
CA GLY A 217 -1.21 7.84 -0.13
C GLY A 217 -1.70 7.51 1.29
N PHE A 218 -0.81 7.56 2.27
CA PHE A 218 -1.08 7.12 3.63
C PHE A 218 -0.32 7.95 4.68
N THR A 219 -0.84 7.95 5.91
CA THR A 219 -0.31 8.72 7.06
C THR A 219 0.08 7.79 8.22
N PRO A 220 0.87 8.25 9.20
CA PRO A 220 1.22 7.45 10.38
C PRO A 220 0.01 6.87 11.11
N SER A 221 -1.10 7.62 11.20
CA SER A 221 -2.31 7.20 11.92
C SER A 221 -2.99 5.94 11.37
N GLN A 222 -2.67 5.53 10.14
CA GLN A 222 -3.18 4.31 9.51
C GLN A 222 -2.38 3.05 9.91
N PHE A 223 -1.33 3.21 10.70
CA PHE A 223 -0.57 2.12 11.30
C PHE A 223 -0.78 2.14 12.82
N LEU A 224 -0.57 1.01 13.48
CA LEU A 224 -0.61 0.95 14.95
C LEU A 224 0.53 1.75 15.58
N ASP A 225 1.66 1.86 14.89
CA ASP A 225 2.84 2.58 15.35
C ASP A 225 3.63 3.18 14.17
N ILE A 226 4.54 4.11 14.49
CA ILE A 226 5.36 4.83 13.52
C ILE A 226 6.37 3.93 12.79
N PHE A 227 6.79 2.80 13.37
CA PHE A 227 7.72 1.87 12.73
C PHE A 227 7.02 1.09 11.63
N GLY A 228 5.75 0.73 11.85
CA GLY A 228 4.91 0.18 10.81
C GLY A 228 4.69 1.15 9.65
N TYR A 229 4.53 2.44 9.94
CA TYR A 229 4.46 3.49 8.93
C TYR A 229 5.78 3.62 8.13
N ILE A 230 6.94 3.60 8.81
CA ILE A 230 8.26 3.58 8.16
C ILE A 230 8.41 2.34 7.27
N GLY A 231 8.06 1.16 7.77
CA GLY A 231 8.04 -0.08 6.99
C GLY A 231 7.14 -0.01 5.76
N GLY A 232 6.00 0.68 5.86
CA GLY A 232 5.13 0.97 4.73
C GLY A 232 5.78 1.90 3.69
N LEU A 233 6.63 2.83 4.11
CA LEU A 233 7.35 3.71 3.19
C LEU A 233 8.51 3.02 2.48
N LEU A 234 9.16 2.05 3.11
CA LEU A 234 10.33 1.36 2.57
C LEU A 234 9.95 0.41 1.42
N VAL A 235 10.52 0.66 0.25
CA VAL A 235 10.29 -0.11 -0.98
C VAL A 235 11.61 -0.67 -1.49
N ASN A 236 11.60 -1.96 -1.84
CA ASN A 236 12.73 -2.64 -2.42
C ASN A 236 13.06 -2.05 -3.81
N THR A 237 14.26 -1.50 -3.93
CA THR A 237 14.73 -0.78 -5.12
C THR A 237 14.71 -1.61 -6.40
N SER A 238 14.91 -2.93 -6.28
CA SER A 238 14.89 -3.86 -7.43
C SER A 238 13.50 -4.11 -8.01
N THR A 239 12.44 -3.74 -7.28
CA THR A 239 11.04 -4.07 -7.63
C THR A 239 10.22 -2.85 -8.05
N LEU A 240 10.84 -1.68 -8.22
CA LEU A 240 10.13 -0.43 -8.56
C LEU A 240 9.34 -0.50 -9.87
N GLU A 241 9.75 -1.38 -10.80
CA GLU A 241 9.09 -1.58 -12.09
C GLU A 241 7.94 -2.59 -12.06
N PHE A 242 7.78 -3.32 -10.95
CA PHE A 242 6.71 -4.30 -10.77
C PHE A 242 5.35 -3.60 -10.78
N PRO A 243 4.26 -4.34 -11.03
CA PRO A 243 2.92 -3.77 -10.97
C PRO A 243 2.58 -3.18 -9.60
N VAL A 244 3.05 -3.86 -8.56
CA VAL A 244 3.06 -3.40 -7.17
C VAL A 244 4.49 -3.60 -6.65
N PRO A 245 5.23 -2.53 -6.33
CA PRO A 245 6.56 -2.69 -5.77
C PRO A 245 6.54 -3.45 -4.44
N GLU A 246 7.60 -4.19 -4.19
CA GLU A 246 7.71 -5.04 -3.01
C GLU A 246 8.39 -4.30 -1.85
N ARG A 247 8.09 -4.72 -0.62
CA ARG A 247 8.78 -4.27 0.59
C ARG A 247 10.09 -5.03 0.78
N TYR A 248 10.88 -4.56 1.73
CA TYR A 248 11.96 -5.37 2.30
C TYR A 248 11.35 -6.45 3.18
N MET A 249 11.49 -7.72 2.77
CA MET A 249 10.91 -8.86 3.51
C MET A 249 11.66 -9.14 4.82
N ASP A 250 12.92 -8.74 4.88
CA ASP A 250 13.79 -8.77 6.06
C ASP A 250 13.50 -7.63 7.05
N TYR A 251 12.71 -6.61 6.67
CA TYR A 251 12.16 -5.65 7.62
C TYR A 251 10.81 -6.16 8.16
N PRO A 252 10.65 -6.33 9.49
CA PRO A 252 9.38 -6.81 10.05
C PRO A 252 8.20 -5.89 9.68
N PRO A 253 7.08 -6.45 9.19
CA PRO A 253 5.97 -5.64 8.71
C PRO A 253 5.26 -4.92 9.86
N GLY A 254 4.81 -3.70 9.58
CA GLY A 254 3.91 -2.99 10.45
C GLY A 254 2.48 -3.52 10.41
N HIS A 255 1.76 -3.35 11.51
CA HIS A 255 0.33 -3.59 11.58
C HIS A 255 -0.47 -2.33 11.21
N VAL A 256 -1.60 -2.54 10.52
CA VAL A 256 -2.55 -1.46 10.20
C VAL A 256 -3.42 -1.13 11.40
N ASN A 257 -3.84 0.12 11.49
CA ASN A 257 -4.80 0.55 12.50
C ASN A 257 -6.23 0.20 12.07
N PHE A 258 -6.82 -0.83 12.70
CA PHE A 258 -8.18 -1.28 12.37
C PHE A 258 -9.28 -0.26 12.73
N TYR A 259 -8.97 0.73 13.58
CA TYR A 259 -9.90 1.81 13.95
C TYR A 259 -9.97 2.94 12.92
N LYS A 260 -9.32 2.80 11.75
CA LYS A 260 -9.29 3.79 10.68
C LYS A 260 -9.80 3.23 9.36
N TYR A 261 -10.39 4.10 8.55
CA TYR A 261 -10.66 3.80 7.14
C TYR A 261 -9.35 3.83 6.35
N HIS A 262 -9.18 2.84 5.46
CA HIS A 262 -7.99 2.73 4.63
C HIS A 262 -8.35 2.93 3.17
N VAL A 263 -7.83 3.99 2.57
CA VAL A 263 -8.08 4.32 1.16
C VAL A 263 -6.95 3.78 0.30
N LEU A 264 -7.30 2.86 -0.59
CA LEU A 264 -6.43 2.32 -1.62
C LEU A 264 -6.75 2.99 -2.95
N ASN A 265 -5.78 3.71 -3.53
CA ASN A 265 -5.98 4.43 -4.77
C ASN A 265 -4.77 4.29 -5.71
N HIS A 266 -4.77 5.02 -6.82
CA HIS A 266 -3.69 5.01 -7.82
C HIS A 266 -2.31 5.43 -7.29
N THR A 267 -2.22 6.07 -6.13
CA THR A 267 -0.93 6.38 -5.48
C THR A 267 -0.32 5.19 -4.75
N SER A 268 -1.05 4.07 -4.67
CA SER A 268 -0.59 2.83 -4.08
C SER A 268 -0.16 1.77 -5.11
N PHE A 269 -0.57 1.92 -6.39
CA PHE A 269 -0.41 0.88 -7.41
C PHE A 269 -0.18 1.44 -8.82
N ARG A 270 0.38 0.64 -9.73
CA ARG A 270 0.30 0.88 -11.19
C ARG A 270 -1.02 0.25 -11.68
N PRO A 271 -2.15 0.96 -11.78
CA PRO A 271 -3.48 0.34 -11.67
C PRO A 271 -3.76 -0.78 -12.66
N ALA A 272 -3.53 -0.54 -13.96
CA ALA A 272 -3.77 -1.54 -15.00
C ALA A 272 -2.86 -2.78 -14.86
N ARG A 273 -1.59 -2.59 -14.49
CA ARG A 273 -0.66 -3.71 -14.28
C ARG A 273 -1.01 -4.46 -13.00
N ALA A 274 -1.33 -3.75 -11.92
CA ALA A 274 -1.68 -4.34 -10.63
C ALA A 274 -2.97 -5.17 -10.74
N ALA A 275 -3.99 -4.65 -11.45
CA ALA A 275 -5.19 -5.41 -11.77
C ALA A 275 -4.88 -6.67 -12.60
N GLY A 276 -3.96 -6.57 -13.58
CA GLY A 276 -3.46 -7.72 -14.33
C GLY A 276 -2.76 -8.75 -13.45
N GLN A 277 -1.93 -8.31 -12.52
CA GLN A 277 -1.28 -9.18 -11.54
C GLN A 277 -2.31 -9.88 -10.64
N ILE A 278 -3.27 -9.15 -10.08
CA ILE A 278 -4.35 -9.74 -9.26
C ILE A 278 -5.13 -10.78 -10.07
N LYS A 279 -5.51 -10.46 -11.31
CA LYS A 279 -6.15 -11.43 -12.20
C LYS A 279 -5.30 -12.67 -12.43
N SER A 280 -3.98 -12.52 -12.58
CA SER A 280 -3.07 -13.67 -12.73
C SER A 280 -2.94 -14.50 -11.45
N LEU A 281 -3.09 -13.87 -10.27
CA LEU A 281 -3.12 -14.55 -8.99
C LEU A 281 -4.40 -15.38 -8.83
N LEU A 282 -5.54 -14.83 -9.29
CA LEU A 282 -6.86 -15.47 -9.23
C LEU A 282 -7.13 -16.44 -10.39
N ALA A 283 -6.43 -16.29 -11.51
CA ALA A 283 -6.62 -17.15 -12.67
C ALA A 283 -6.38 -18.62 -12.28
N VAL A 284 -7.36 -19.45 -12.64
CA VAL A 284 -7.50 -20.86 -12.24
C VAL A 284 -6.20 -21.62 -12.48
N ARG A 285 -5.43 -21.78 -11.41
CA ARG A 285 -4.58 -22.95 -11.24
C ARG A 285 -5.47 -24.04 -10.65
N VAL A 286 -5.29 -25.26 -11.10
CA VAL A 286 -5.85 -26.45 -10.46
C VAL A 286 -4.69 -27.07 -9.66
N PRO A 287 -4.74 -27.11 -8.32
CA PRO A 287 -5.82 -26.64 -7.43
C PRO A 287 -5.86 -25.10 -7.26
N PRO A 288 -7.02 -24.52 -6.85
CA PRO A 288 -7.13 -23.11 -6.53
C PRO A 288 -6.07 -22.69 -5.51
N LYS A 289 -5.57 -21.45 -5.61
CA LYS A 289 -4.67 -20.93 -4.58
C LYS A 289 -5.41 -20.87 -3.26
N THR A 290 -4.77 -21.36 -2.21
CA THR A 290 -5.28 -21.20 -0.85
C THR A 290 -5.15 -19.73 -0.41
N VAL A 291 -5.96 -19.31 0.56
CA VAL A 291 -5.85 -17.99 1.19
C VAL A 291 -4.42 -17.75 1.70
N SER A 292 -3.74 -18.79 2.20
CA SER A 292 -2.32 -18.75 2.58
C SER A 292 -1.43 -18.19 1.47
N THR A 293 -1.55 -18.76 0.26
CA THR A 293 -0.72 -18.41 -0.88
C THR A 293 -1.03 -16.99 -1.35
N LEU A 294 -2.32 -16.61 -1.38
CA LEU A 294 -2.71 -15.25 -1.71
C LEU A 294 -2.15 -14.24 -0.70
N ARG A 295 -2.21 -14.56 0.59
CA ARG A 295 -1.60 -13.74 1.65
C ARG A 295 -0.09 -13.65 1.50
N ALA A 296 0.59 -14.74 1.20
CA ALA A 296 2.05 -14.72 0.98
C ALA A 296 2.44 -13.85 -0.22
N ASP A 297 1.65 -13.89 -1.30
CA ASP A 297 1.89 -13.05 -2.48
C ASP A 297 1.66 -11.55 -2.17
N VAL A 298 0.57 -11.23 -1.47
CA VAL A 298 0.24 -9.85 -1.06
C VAL A 298 1.15 -9.35 0.05
N ASP A 299 1.69 -10.23 0.90
CA ASP A 299 2.58 -9.86 2.00
C ASP A 299 3.88 -9.19 1.47
N ARG A 300 4.23 -9.44 0.22
CA ARG A 300 5.38 -8.82 -0.41
C ARG A 300 5.11 -7.38 -0.83
N TRP A 301 3.87 -6.98 -1.03
CA TRP A 301 3.53 -5.65 -1.51
C TRP A 301 3.91 -4.57 -0.49
N ALA A 302 4.56 -3.51 -0.98
CA ALA A 302 4.91 -2.35 -0.17
C ALA A 302 3.72 -1.43 0.11
N GLY A 303 3.93 -0.46 1.00
CA GLY A 303 2.92 0.54 1.32
C GLY A 303 1.80 0.04 2.21
N LEU A 304 0.88 0.97 2.50
CA LEU A 304 -0.38 0.66 3.18
C LEU A 304 -1.19 -0.40 2.43
N ALA A 305 -1.17 -0.34 1.09
CA ALA A 305 -1.87 -1.29 0.22
C ALA A 305 -1.58 -2.75 0.54
N GLY A 306 -0.29 -3.13 0.61
CA GLY A 306 0.07 -4.50 0.92
C GLY A 306 -0.45 -4.95 2.29
N ARG A 307 -0.32 -4.09 3.30
CA ARG A 307 -0.75 -4.43 4.68
C ARG A 307 -2.26 -4.54 4.80
N VAL A 308 -2.99 -3.58 4.25
CA VAL A 308 -4.46 -3.55 4.30
C VAL A 308 -5.03 -4.75 3.56
N VAL A 309 -4.56 -5.02 2.33
CA VAL A 309 -5.03 -6.18 1.56
C VAL A 309 -4.66 -7.46 2.28
N PHE A 310 -3.43 -7.62 2.78
CA PHE A 310 -3.02 -8.79 3.56
C PHE A 310 -3.94 -9.06 4.76
N HIS A 311 -4.25 -8.03 5.55
CA HIS A 311 -5.17 -8.16 6.69
C HIS A 311 -6.63 -8.37 6.26
N SER A 312 -6.98 -8.01 5.01
CA SER A 312 -8.30 -8.23 4.45
C SER A 312 -8.52 -9.66 3.96
N LEU A 313 -7.50 -10.50 3.80
CA LEU A 313 -7.65 -11.89 3.30
C LEU A 313 -7.77 -12.89 4.46
N VAL A 314 -8.94 -13.00 5.09
CA VAL A 314 -9.18 -13.86 6.29
C VAL A 314 -9.35 -15.34 5.90
N TRP A 315 -8.86 -16.27 6.74
CA TRP A 315 -8.75 -17.70 6.43
C TRP A 315 -10.02 -18.53 6.67
N SER A 316 -10.85 -18.15 7.63
CA SER A 316 -11.66 -19.13 8.36
C SER A 316 -13.14 -18.80 8.50
N GLN A 317 -13.60 -17.64 8.03
CA GLN A 317 -14.99 -17.23 8.15
C GLN A 317 -15.44 -16.54 6.87
N PRO A 318 -16.70 -16.78 6.42
CA PRO A 318 -17.32 -15.89 5.45
C PRO A 318 -17.31 -14.49 6.05
N TYR A 319 -17.05 -13.47 5.23
CA TYR A 319 -17.12 -12.11 5.74
C TYR A 319 -18.58 -11.84 6.01
N SER A 320 -18.88 -11.59 7.27
CA SER A 320 -20.20 -11.19 7.68
C SER A 320 -20.33 -9.68 7.58
N CYS A 321 -21.55 -9.22 7.38
CA CYS A 321 -21.84 -7.82 7.48
C CYS A 321 -22.03 -7.44 8.96
N PRO A 322 -21.26 -6.48 9.50
CA PRO A 322 -21.55 -5.96 10.83
C PRO A 322 -22.97 -5.41 10.88
N GLU A 323 -23.75 -5.80 11.90
CA GLU A 323 -25.17 -5.44 12.01
C GLU A 323 -25.42 -3.93 11.90
N GLN A 324 -24.54 -3.13 12.50
CA GLN A 324 -24.58 -1.66 12.43
C GLN A 324 -24.39 -1.07 11.01
N ASN A 325 -23.79 -1.79 10.07
CA ASN A 325 -23.36 -1.22 8.78
C ASN A 325 -24.38 -1.38 7.65
N ASN A 326 -25.44 -2.20 7.83
CA ASN A 326 -26.46 -2.46 6.80
C ASN A 326 -25.87 -2.67 5.40
N CYS A 327 -25.04 -3.70 5.22
CA CYS A 327 -24.32 -3.94 3.96
C CYS A 327 -25.27 -4.19 2.80
N GLN A 328 -24.74 -4.00 1.60
CA GLN A 328 -25.49 -4.24 0.39
C GLN A 328 -25.76 -5.75 0.22
N SER A 329 -27.01 -6.12 -0.01
CA SER A 329 -27.43 -7.49 -0.35
C SER A 329 -27.33 -7.77 -1.85
N THR A 330 -27.41 -6.73 -2.68
CA THR A 330 -27.24 -6.77 -4.14
C THR A 330 -26.07 -5.88 -4.55
N PRO A 331 -25.36 -6.20 -5.65
CA PRO A 331 -24.22 -5.41 -6.06
C PRO A 331 -24.62 -3.98 -6.45
N LEU A 332 -24.28 -3.02 -5.58
CA LEU A 332 -24.02 -1.62 -5.90
C LEU A 332 -25.23 -0.73 -6.21
N GLU A 333 -26.37 -0.99 -5.56
CA GLU A 333 -27.55 -0.10 -5.59
C GLU A 333 -27.40 1.12 -4.67
N ASP A 334 -26.67 0.99 -3.57
CA ASP A 334 -26.54 2.04 -2.55
C ASP A 334 -25.06 2.35 -2.27
N CYS A 335 -24.61 3.48 -2.78
CA CYS A 335 -23.21 3.93 -2.70
C CYS A 335 -22.75 4.32 -1.30
N ASP A 336 -23.66 4.38 -0.34
CA ASP A 336 -23.36 4.69 1.05
C ASP A 336 -23.22 3.44 1.92
N LYS A 337 -23.59 2.26 1.41
CA LYS A 337 -23.45 0.99 2.13
C LYS A 337 -22.16 0.25 1.77
N PRO A 338 -21.54 -0.50 2.71
CA PRO A 338 -20.38 -1.32 2.41
C PRO A 338 -20.75 -2.59 1.63
N LEU A 339 -19.79 -3.08 0.87
CA LEU A 339 -19.73 -4.45 0.37
C LEU A 339 -19.14 -5.36 1.45
N ALA A 340 -19.77 -6.51 1.69
CA ALA A 340 -19.25 -7.59 2.51
C ALA A 340 -18.91 -8.79 1.60
N PRO A 341 -17.64 -8.99 1.23
CA PRO A 341 -17.23 -10.05 0.31
C PRO A 341 -17.51 -11.44 0.86
N SER A 342 -17.86 -12.41 0.02
CA SER A 342 -18.13 -13.78 0.47
C SER A 342 -16.85 -14.52 0.89
N ASN A 343 -15.71 -14.16 0.30
CA ASN A 343 -14.41 -14.80 0.50
C ASN A 343 -13.24 -13.84 0.15
N ALA A 344 -12.01 -14.31 0.37
CA ALA A 344 -10.79 -13.53 0.14
C ALA A 344 -10.54 -13.24 -1.35
N GLU A 345 -10.98 -14.13 -2.24
CA GLU A 345 -10.90 -13.95 -3.68
C GLU A 345 -11.75 -12.74 -4.12
N GLU A 346 -12.98 -12.62 -3.61
CA GLU A 346 -13.88 -11.51 -3.93
C GLU A 346 -13.33 -10.15 -3.48
N VAL A 347 -12.60 -10.08 -2.34
CA VAL A 347 -11.85 -8.86 -1.94
C VAL A 347 -10.87 -8.44 -3.05
N LEU A 348 -10.12 -9.38 -3.60
CA LEU A 348 -9.14 -9.13 -4.65
C LEU A 348 -9.81 -8.80 -6.00
N GLU A 349 -10.93 -9.44 -6.33
CA GLU A 349 -11.68 -9.14 -7.54
C GLU A 349 -12.25 -7.71 -7.52
N VAL A 350 -12.86 -7.29 -6.39
CA VAL A 350 -13.35 -5.91 -6.22
C VAL A 350 -12.20 -4.91 -6.34
N LEU A 351 -11.04 -5.20 -5.72
CA LEU A 351 -9.85 -4.37 -5.85
C LEU A 351 -9.37 -4.27 -7.31
N ALA A 352 -9.28 -5.40 -8.03
CA ALA A 352 -8.87 -5.41 -9.43
C ALA A 352 -9.85 -4.64 -10.33
N ALA A 353 -11.15 -4.78 -10.08
CA ALA A 353 -12.19 -4.09 -10.83
C ALA A 353 -12.15 -2.58 -10.55
N ALA A 354 -11.99 -2.16 -9.30
CA ALA A 354 -11.82 -0.75 -8.92
C ALA A 354 -10.56 -0.11 -9.53
N LEU A 355 -9.44 -0.83 -9.57
CA LEU A 355 -8.22 -0.38 -10.23
C LEU A 355 -8.40 -0.15 -11.74
N LEU A 356 -9.22 -0.98 -12.40
CA LEU A 356 -9.52 -0.84 -13.83
C LEU A 356 -10.49 0.31 -14.11
N THR A 357 -11.46 0.55 -13.22
CA THR A 357 -12.40 1.68 -13.31
C THR A 357 -11.83 2.99 -12.77
N ARG A 358 -10.61 2.96 -12.19
CA ARG A 358 -9.90 4.07 -11.56
C ARG A 358 -10.63 4.66 -10.35
N LEU A 359 -11.35 3.81 -9.63
CA LEU A 359 -12.00 4.15 -8.37
C LEU A 359 -11.05 3.88 -7.20
N SER A 360 -11.13 4.70 -6.16
CA SER A 360 -10.53 4.39 -4.87
C SER A 360 -11.34 3.29 -4.19
N VAL A 361 -10.65 2.38 -3.50
CA VAL A 361 -11.27 1.37 -2.62
C VAL A 361 -11.06 1.81 -1.18
N VAL A 362 -12.12 1.79 -0.38
CA VAL A 362 -12.08 2.08 1.05
C VAL A 362 -12.29 0.77 1.78
N ILE A 363 -11.32 0.38 2.61
CA ILE A 363 -11.40 -0.84 3.43
C ILE A 363 -11.55 -0.43 4.89
N SER A 364 -12.49 -1.07 5.59
CA SER A 364 -12.74 -0.87 7.02
C SER A 364 -12.95 -2.19 7.75
N TRP A 365 -12.83 -2.11 9.08
CA TRP A 365 -13.16 -3.16 10.04
C TRP A 365 -14.33 -2.72 10.94
N PRO A 366 -14.95 -3.62 11.73
CA PRO A 366 -16.14 -3.30 12.52
C PRO A 366 -15.98 -2.11 13.47
N ASP A 367 -14.78 -1.92 14.03
CA ASP A 367 -14.49 -0.88 15.04
C ASP A 367 -13.98 0.44 14.43
N VAL A 368 -14.21 0.68 13.14
CA VAL A 368 -13.70 1.90 12.48
C VAL A 368 -14.34 3.17 13.06
N ILE A 369 -13.53 4.21 13.30
CA ILE A 369 -13.99 5.48 13.86
C ILE A 369 -13.76 6.63 12.86
N GLY A 370 -14.76 7.49 12.72
CA GLY A 370 -14.69 8.74 11.98
C GLY A 370 -15.51 8.72 10.69
N PRO A 371 -15.43 9.79 9.87
CA PRO A 371 -16.19 9.89 8.64
C PRO A 371 -15.61 8.97 7.55
N ARG A 372 -16.50 8.30 6.82
CA ARG A 372 -16.16 7.43 5.69
C ARG A 372 -15.56 8.26 4.53
N PRO A 373 -14.36 7.91 4.02
CA PRO A 373 -13.83 8.49 2.80
C PRO A 373 -14.62 8.09 1.54
N ARG A 374 -14.48 8.86 0.47
CA ARG A 374 -15.09 8.57 -0.84
C ARG A 374 -14.42 7.37 -1.53
N GLY A 375 -15.21 6.44 -2.05
CA GLY A 375 -14.72 5.28 -2.81
C GLY A 375 -15.60 4.04 -2.66
N VAL A 376 -15.23 2.96 -3.35
CA VAL A 376 -15.87 1.64 -3.24
C VAL A 376 -15.59 1.10 -1.85
N TRP A 377 -16.62 1.02 -1.00
CA TRP A 377 -16.46 0.64 0.39
C TRP A 377 -16.57 -0.87 0.57
N ILE A 378 -15.52 -1.50 1.10
CA ILE A 378 -15.48 -2.88 1.53
C ILE A 378 -15.36 -2.91 3.06
N THR A 379 -16.24 -3.63 3.72
CA THR A 379 -16.09 -3.95 5.14
C THR A 379 -15.58 -5.38 5.28
N VAL A 380 -14.58 -5.57 6.14
CA VAL A 380 -14.01 -6.89 6.42
C VAL A 380 -14.29 -7.26 7.86
N GLU A 381 -15.19 -8.23 8.05
CA GLU A 381 -15.36 -8.87 9.34
C GLU A 381 -14.37 -10.02 9.48
N GLY A 382 -13.17 -9.68 9.95
CA GLY A 382 -12.42 -10.60 10.77
C GLY A 382 -12.57 -10.11 12.19
N LYS A 383 -12.77 -11.02 13.16
CA LYS A 383 -12.14 -10.76 14.45
C LYS A 383 -10.70 -10.42 14.08
N ALA A 384 -10.29 -9.16 14.20
CA ALA A 384 -8.89 -8.87 14.38
C ALA A 384 -8.57 -9.80 15.52
N THR A 385 -7.97 -10.98 15.23
CA THR A 385 -7.70 -11.97 16.26
C THR A 385 -7.01 -11.12 17.26
N SER A 386 -7.68 -10.94 18.37
CA SER A 386 -7.24 -10.07 19.41
C SER A 386 -5.95 -10.77 19.78
N VAL A 387 -4.85 -10.34 19.17
CA VAL A 387 -3.60 -10.16 19.85
C VAL A 387 -4.00 -9.13 20.87
N THR A 388 -4.73 -9.64 21.87
CA THR A 388 -5.09 -8.99 23.09
C THR A 388 -3.74 -8.49 23.51
N HIS A 389 -3.61 -7.17 23.43
CA HIS A 389 -2.59 -6.41 24.08
C HIS A 389 -2.69 -6.70 25.58
N SER A 390 -2.41 -7.93 26.02
CA SER A 390 -2.22 -8.28 27.42
C SER A 390 -1.01 -7.56 28.01
N LEU A 391 -0.27 -6.80 27.20
CA LEU A 391 0.87 -5.98 27.58
C LEU A 391 0.56 -4.48 27.72
N PHE A 392 -0.65 -4.01 27.36
CA PHE A 392 -1.03 -2.62 27.61
C PHE A 392 -2.33 -2.57 28.38
N GLY A 393 -2.24 -2.38 29.70
CA GLY A 393 -3.34 -2.02 30.59
C GLY A 393 -3.99 -0.66 30.29
N ILE A 394 -4.12 -0.30 29.02
CA ILE A 394 -4.92 0.83 28.57
C ILE A 394 -6.36 0.32 28.52
N ARG A 395 -7.09 0.52 29.63
CA ARG A 395 -8.55 0.44 29.61
C ARG A 395 -9.03 1.48 28.61
N VAL A 396 -9.49 1.03 27.44
CA VAL A 396 -10.35 1.87 26.60
C VAL A 396 -11.62 2.11 27.43
N PRO A 397 -11.99 3.36 27.73
CA PRO A 397 -13.24 3.62 28.42
C PRO A 397 -14.38 3.16 27.52
N THR A 398 -15.02 2.06 27.89
CA THR A 398 -16.32 1.69 27.34
C THR A 398 -17.27 2.80 27.74
N SER A 399 -17.66 3.64 26.77
CA SER A 399 -18.78 4.56 26.96
C SER A 399 -20.05 3.73 27.04
N SER A 400 -20.46 3.37 28.26
CA SER A 400 -21.82 2.92 28.52
C SER A 400 -22.74 4.13 28.43
N SER A 401 -23.49 4.22 27.34
CA SER A 401 -24.73 5.00 27.26
C SER A 401 -25.92 4.10 27.49
#